data_AF-A0AAN9AZJ8-F1
#
_entry.id   AF-A0AAN9AZJ8-F1
#
_cell.length_a   1.000
_cell.length_b   1.000
_cell.length_c   1.000
_cell.angle_alpha   90.00
_cell.angle_beta   90.00
_cell.angle_gamma   90.00
#
_symmetry.space_group_name_H-M   'P 1'
#
loop_
_entity.id
_entity.type
_entity.pdbx_description
1 polymer ?
#
loop_
_entity_poly.entity_id
_entity_poly.type
_entity_poly.pdbx_seq_one_letter_code
_entity_poly.pdbx_strand_id
1 'polypeptide(L)'
;MKIAVIFLFAALVVSSHAFSLRQLVGTCVEMCSSDDDCGQGYHCRSNGCGHTCQKPFLSIGGLHDCRFNAICNNYCFHGHAHDANGCPTCACNPDPTTT
;
A
#
# COMPACT_ATOMS: atom_id res chain seq x y z
N MET A 1 -29.79 -18.76 -48.69
CA MET A 1 -28.77 -17.68 -48.75
C MET A 1 -29.01 -16.61 -47.69
N LYS A 2 -30.16 -15.90 -47.69
CA LYS A 2 -30.49 -14.86 -46.69
C LYS A 2 -30.43 -15.35 -45.23
N ILE A 3 -30.97 -16.55 -44.97
CA ILE A 3 -30.98 -17.17 -43.64
C ILE A 3 -29.56 -17.47 -43.14
N ALA A 4 -28.67 -17.97 -44.00
CA ALA A 4 -27.28 -18.26 -43.64
C ALA A 4 -26.48 -16.99 -43.29
N VAL A 5 -26.76 -15.88 -43.97
CA VAL A 5 -26.16 -14.57 -43.67
C VAL A 5 -26.63 -14.07 -42.30
N ILE A 6 -27.91 -14.22 -41.98
CA ILE A 6 -28.46 -13.84 -40.66
C ILE A 6 -27.81 -14.64 -39.53
N PHE A 7 -27.64 -15.96 -39.70
CA PHE A 7 -26.96 -16.79 -38.69
C PHE A 7 -25.49 -16.43 -38.51
N LEU A 8 -24.77 -16.11 -39.59
CA LEU A 8 -23.39 -15.63 -39.53
C LEU A 8 -23.27 -14.30 -38.79
N PHE A 9 -24.12 -13.33 -39.11
CA PHE A 9 -24.15 -12.05 -38.39
C PHE A 9 -24.50 -12.25 -36.91
N ALA A 10 -25.48 -13.09 -36.58
CA ALA A 10 -25.82 -13.39 -35.20
C ALA A 10 -24.64 -14.03 -34.45
N ALA A 11 -23.91 -14.97 -35.06
CA ALA A 11 -22.74 -15.60 -34.44
C ALA A 11 -21.59 -14.60 -34.19
N LEU A 12 -21.33 -13.68 -35.13
CA LEU A 12 -20.34 -12.60 -34.98
C LEU A 12 -20.74 -11.56 -33.92
N VAL A 13 -22.04 -11.31 -33.77
CA VAL A 13 -22.57 -10.43 -32.72
C VAL A 13 -22.48 -11.11 -31.34
N VAL A 14 -22.75 -12.42 -31.24
CA VAL A 14 -22.64 -13.19 -29.99
C VAL A 14 -21.18 -13.30 -29.52
N SER A 15 -20.19 -13.46 -30.41
CA SER A 15 -18.77 -13.41 -30.02
C SER A 15 -18.36 -12.02 -29.50
N SER A 16 -19.01 -10.95 -29.96
CA SER A 16 -18.83 -9.59 -29.45
C SER A 16 -19.51 -9.35 -28.10
N HIS A 17 -20.64 -10.03 -27.82
CA HIS A 17 -21.38 -9.89 -26.55
C HIS A 17 -20.84 -10.81 -25.44
N ALA A 18 -20.15 -11.90 -25.79
CA ALA A 18 -19.36 -12.70 -24.84
C ALA A 18 -18.14 -11.93 -24.28
N PHE A 19 -17.71 -10.86 -24.95
CA PHE A 19 -16.60 -10.01 -24.51
C PHE A 19 -17.01 -9.02 -23.40
N SER A 20 -18.27 -8.56 -23.37
CA SER A 20 -18.67 -7.44 -22.51
C SER A 20 -18.98 -7.80 -21.05
N LEU A 21 -19.31 -9.06 -20.71
CA LEU A 21 -19.64 -9.44 -19.32
C LEU A 21 -18.41 -9.82 -18.48
N ARG A 22 -17.25 -10.05 -19.11
CA ARG A 22 -15.98 -10.29 -18.38
C ARG A 22 -15.26 -9.01 -17.96
N GLN A 23 -15.74 -7.84 -18.39
CA GLN A 23 -15.04 -6.57 -18.22
C GLN A 23 -15.61 -5.72 -17.06
N LEU A 24 -16.52 -6.27 -16.25
CA LEU A 24 -16.98 -5.62 -15.02
C LEU A 24 -15.97 -5.71 -13.87
N VAL A 25 -14.95 -6.58 -13.98
CA VAL A 25 -13.85 -6.68 -13.02
C VAL A 25 -12.60 -6.15 -13.71
N GLY A 26 -12.10 -5.00 -13.25
CA GLY A 26 -10.82 -4.46 -13.71
C GLY A 26 -9.66 -5.37 -13.30
N THR A 27 -8.61 -5.44 -14.12
CA THR A 27 -7.37 -6.16 -13.75
C THR A 27 -6.68 -5.45 -12.60
N CYS A 28 -6.18 -6.23 -11.64
CA CYS A 28 -5.36 -5.68 -10.57
C CYS A 28 -4.09 -5.04 -11.12
N VAL A 29 -3.71 -3.90 -10.57
CA VAL A 29 -2.44 -3.25 -10.90
C VAL A 29 -1.37 -3.82 -9.97
N GLU A 30 -0.46 -4.60 -10.56
CA GLU A 30 0.73 -5.17 -9.89
C GLU A 30 1.99 -4.56 -10.49
N MET A 31 2.67 -3.70 -9.73
CA MET A 31 3.92 -3.06 -10.16
C MET A 31 5.15 -3.59 -9.40
N CYS A 32 4.95 -4.40 -8.36
CA CYS A 32 6.00 -4.98 -7.54
C CYS A 32 5.47 -6.26 -6.86
N SER A 33 6.36 -7.17 -6.49
CA SER A 33 6.08 -8.35 -5.64
C SER A 33 6.88 -8.32 -4.34
N SER A 34 8.03 -7.65 -4.33
CA SER A 34 8.84 -7.38 -3.15
C SER A 34 9.37 -5.94 -3.15
N ASP A 35 9.94 -5.52 -2.03
CA ASP A 35 10.55 -4.19 -1.90
C ASP A 35 11.77 -4.00 -2.84
N ASP A 36 12.43 -5.09 -3.24
CA ASP A 36 13.57 -5.06 -4.17
C ASP A 36 13.16 -4.66 -5.60
N ASP A 37 11.88 -4.85 -5.96
CA ASP A 37 11.32 -4.39 -7.23
C ASP A 37 11.15 -2.86 -7.25
N CYS A 38 11.23 -2.21 -6.08
CA CYS A 38 11.04 -0.78 -5.93
C CYS A 38 12.37 -0.02 -5.89
N GLY A 39 12.33 1.24 -6.36
CA GLY A 39 13.46 2.16 -6.23
C GLY A 39 13.76 2.52 -4.77
N GLN A 40 14.96 3.03 -4.51
CA GLN A 40 15.42 3.43 -3.18
C GLN A 40 14.39 4.31 -2.44
N GLY A 41 14.03 3.91 -1.22
CA GLY A 41 13.07 4.63 -0.36
C GLY A 41 11.58 4.40 -0.66
N TYR A 42 11.27 3.42 -1.51
CA TYR A 42 9.90 2.96 -1.78
C TYR A 42 9.74 1.51 -1.32
N HIS A 43 8.52 1.14 -0.94
CA HIS A 43 8.18 -0.22 -0.53
C HIS A 43 7.01 -0.75 -1.34
N CYS A 44 7.00 -2.05 -1.57
CA CYS A 44 5.92 -2.73 -2.25
C CYS A 44 4.74 -2.92 -1.30
N ARG A 45 3.66 -2.20 -1.57
CA ARG A 45 2.48 -2.18 -0.69
C ARG A 45 1.21 -2.41 -1.48
N SER A 46 0.26 -3.11 -0.85
CA SER A 46 -1.02 -3.38 -1.48
C SER A 46 -1.81 -2.08 -1.70
N ASN A 47 -2.38 -1.92 -2.89
CA ASN A 47 -3.33 -0.86 -3.23
C ASN A 47 -4.80 -1.32 -3.15
N GLY A 48 -5.05 -2.48 -2.53
CA GLY A 48 -6.38 -3.06 -2.33
C GLY A 48 -6.69 -4.22 -3.26
N CYS A 49 -6.28 -4.17 -4.53
CA CYS A 49 -6.44 -5.27 -5.48
C CYS A 49 -5.12 -5.89 -5.92
N GLY A 50 -4.05 -5.11 -5.93
CA GLY A 50 -2.68 -5.53 -6.20
C GLY A 50 -1.65 -4.76 -5.40
N HIS A 51 -0.45 -4.57 -5.94
CA HIS A 51 0.67 -3.92 -5.27
C HIS A 51 1.32 -2.82 -6.09
N THR A 52 1.77 -1.78 -5.38
CA THR A 52 2.41 -0.61 -5.96
C THR A 52 3.56 -0.15 -5.08
N CYS A 53 4.63 0.37 -5.70
CA CYS A 53 5.73 0.99 -4.97
C CYS A 53 5.25 2.33 -4.39
N GLN A 54 5.10 2.37 -3.07
CA GLN A 54 4.63 3.55 -2.35
C GLN A 54 5.73 4.05 -1.42
N LYS A 55 5.85 5.37 -1.28
CA LYS A 55 6.67 5.93 -0.21
C LYS A 55 6.02 5.60 1.14
N PRO A 56 6.82 5.38 2.19
CA PRO A 56 6.29 5.35 3.55
C PRO A 56 5.45 6.61 3.80
N PHE A 57 4.26 6.45 4.40
CA PHE A 57 3.34 7.56 4.71
C PHE A 57 3.92 8.57 5.73
N LEU A 58 5.11 8.30 6.25
CA LEU A 58 5.77 8.99 7.35
C LEU A 58 6.71 10.11 6.88
N SER A 59 6.57 10.57 5.64
CA SER A 59 7.18 11.82 5.17
C SER A 59 6.50 13.09 5.69
N ILE A 60 5.48 12.97 6.55
CA ILE A 60 5.08 14.06 7.45
C ILE A 60 5.54 13.66 8.85
N GLY A 61 6.76 14.07 9.23
CA GLY A 61 7.20 14.03 10.63
C GLY A 61 8.03 12.82 11.10
N GLY A 62 8.83 12.18 10.24
CA GLY A 62 10.05 11.48 10.68
C GLY A 62 9.88 10.20 11.50
N LEU A 63 8.78 9.46 11.34
CA LEU A 63 8.69 8.13 11.92
C LEU A 63 9.28 7.11 10.93
N HIS A 64 10.53 6.73 11.15
CA HIS A 64 11.09 5.48 10.61
C HIS A 64 10.23 4.30 11.12
N ASP A 65 10.28 3.12 10.50
CA ASP A 65 9.40 1.96 10.78
C ASP A 65 9.46 1.45 12.24
N CYS A 66 8.84 2.20 13.16
CA CYS A 66 8.57 1.81 14.54
C CYS A 66 7.17 1.23 14.53
N ARG A 67 7.00 0.08 13.85
CA ARG A 67 5.71 -0.61 13.61
C ARG A 67 4.86 -0.78 14.87
N PHE A 68 5.47 -0.70 16.04
CA PHE A 68 4.79 -0.60 17.31
C PHE A 68 5.29 0.65 18.01
N ASN A 69 4.60 1.79 17.82
CA ASN A 69 4.64 2.85 18.82
C ASN A 69 4.36 2.16 20.16
N ALA A 70 5.36 2.09 21.04
CA ALA A 70 5.18 1.46 22.33
C ALA A 70 4.00 2.14 23.02
N ILE A 71 2.92 1.39 23.29
CA ILE A 71 1.79 1.91 24.05
C ILE A 71 2.27 2.03 25.49
N CYS A 72 2.84 3.19 25.79
CA CYS A 72 3.36 3.51 27.11
C CYS A 72 2.22 4.06 27.97
N ASN A 73 2.00 3.46 29.14
CA ASN A 73 0.97 3.91 30.08
C ASN A 73 1.48 5.01 31.03
N ASN A 74 2.76 5.42 30.90
CA ASN A 74 3.38 6.45 31.73
C ASN A 74 3.43 7.80 31.00
N TYR A 75 3.17 8.87 31.76
CA TYR A 75 3.33 10.25 31.29
C TYR A 75 4.76 10.73 31.55
N CYS A 76 5.41 11.28 30.51
CA CYS A 76 6.73 11.90 30.60
C CYS A 76 6.63 13.40 30.32
N PHE A 77 7.00 14.24 31.29
CA PHE A 77 6.91 15.71 31.15
C PHE A 77 7.84 16.27 30.06
N HIS A 78 9.06 15.73 29.93
CA HIS A 78 10.04 16.11 28.89
C HIS A 78 10.00 15.18 27.65
N GLY A 79 8.92 14.41 27.50
CA GLY A 79 8.76 13.44 26.42
C GLY A 79 9.53 12.12 26.64
N HIS A 80 9.35 11.22 25.67
CA HIS A 80 9.92 9.88 25.70
C HIS A 80 11.35 9.86 25.13
N ALA A 81 12.19 9.00 25.70
CA ALA A 81 13.50 8.68 25.18
C ALA A 81 13.35 7.79 23.93
N HIS A 82 14.29 7.93 23.00
CA HIS A 82 14.32 7.15 21.76
C HIS A 82 15.45 6.12 21.81
N ASP A 83 15.27 4.99 21.12
CA ASP A 83 16.32 3.98 20.95
C ASP A 83 17.34 4.40 19.87
N ALA A 84 18.33 3.53 19.60
CA ALA A 84 19.37 3.77 18.60
C ALA A 84 18.83 3.93 17.16
N ASN A 85 17.62 3.46 16.89
CA ASN A 85 16.95 3.56 15.60
C ASN A 85 16.00 4.77 15.52
N GLY A 86 15.92 5.57 16.59
CA GLY A 86 15.02 6.72 16.69
C GLY A 86 13.58 6.36 17.04
N CYS A 87 13.31 5.16 17.55
CA CYS A 87 11.97 4.75 17.96
C CYS A 87 11.66 5.13 19.40
N PRO A 88 10.43 5.62 19.71
CA PRO A 88 10.07 6.00 21.07
C PRO A 88 10.05 4.77 21.98
N THR A 89 10.63 4.93 23.17
CA THR A 89 10.65 3.94 24.25
C THR A 89 9.74 4.39 25.40
N CYS A 90 9.43 3.51 26.35
CA CYS A 90 8.69 3.91 27.55
C CYS A 90 9.58 4.56 28.64
N ALA A 91 10.86 4.81 28.36
CA ALA A 91 11.71 5.62 29.23
C ALA A 91 11.45 7.13 29.00
N CYS A 92 11.57 7.95 30.03
CA CYS A 92 11.43 9.41 29.93
C CYS A 92 12.79 10.07 29.68
N ASN A 93 12.79 11.18 28.94
CA ASN A 93 13.96 12.04 28.84
C ASN A 93 14.28 12.67 30.21
N PRO A 94 15.58 12.90 30.53
CA PRO A 94 15.97 13.62 31.72
C PRO A 94 15.54 15.09 31.66
N ASP A 95 15.55 15.76 32.81
CA ASP A 95 15.27 17.19 32.88
C ASP A 95 16.42 17.97 32.18
N PRO A 96 16.10 18.85 31.21
CA PRO A 96 17.09 19.62 30.46
C PRO A 96 17.93 20.57 31.33
N THR A 97 17.54 20.82 32.58
CA THR A 97 18.29 21.63 33.54
C THR A 97 19.25 20.82 34.41
N THR A 98 19.18 19.49 34.33
CA THR A 98 20.02 18.55 35.11
C THR A 98 21.13 17.90 34.30
N THR A 99 21.28 18.28 33.03
CA THR A 99 22.29 17.78 32.09
C THR A 99 23.26 18.88 31.71
#